data_AF-A0A7C6XPW3-F1
#
_entry.id   AF-A0A7C6XPW3-F1
#
_cell.length_a   1.000
_cell.length_b   1.000
_cell.length_c   1.000
_cell.angle_alpha   90.00
_cell.angle_beta   90.00
_cell.angle_gamma   90.00
#
_symmetry.space_group_name_H-M   'P 1'
#
loop_
_entity.id
_entity.type
_entity.pdbx_description
1 polymer ?
#
loop_
_entity_poly.entity_id
_entity_poly.type
_entity_poly.pdbx_seq_one_letter_code
_entity_poly.pdbx_strand_id
1 'polypeptide(L)'
;WNLYDSPVVIVYFLGGLGALLGPLFGVIMVDYWVVRKTKVNVPQLYTEAGDGEYFYHRGVNWRAIGAFIPASAISLVFALVPAFSGFSEFSWFSGAAIAALIYFVIARRDFTFREVDGEEIAVPTHH
;
A
#
# COMPACT_ATOMS: atom_id res chain seq x y z
N TRP A 1 13.51 -24.22 -10.68
CA TRP A 1 14.64 -24.87 -9.98
C TRP A 1 16.02 -24.41 -10.48
N ASN A 2 16.17 -23.16 -10.95
CA ASN A 2 17.47 -22.59 -11.36
C ASN A 2 17.67 -21.14 -10.84
N LEU A 3 16.75 -20.65 -9.98
CA LEU A 3 16.76 -19.28 -9.45
C LEU A 3 17.55 -19.15 -8.14
N TYR A 4 17.75 -20.25 -7.41
CA TYR A 4 18.40 -20.27 -6.09
C TYR A 4 19.93 -20.48 -6.17
N ASP A 5 20.45 -20.80 -7.34
CA ASP A 5 21.87 -21.19 -7.53
C ASP A 5 22.80 -19.98 -7.72
N SER A 6 22.25 -18.76 -7.74
CA SER A 6 23.03 -17.53 -7.88
C SER A 6 22.68 -16.53 -6.77
N PRO A 7 23.62 -16.19 -5.86
CA PRO A 7 23.40 -15.19 -4.81
C PRO A 7 23.02 -13.81 -5.36
N VAL A 8 23.40 -13.52 -6.59
CA VAL A 8 23.05 -12.28 -7.31
C VAL A 8 21.53 -12.17 -7.51
N VAL A 9 20.86 -13.26 -7.88
CA VAL A 9 19.42 -13.26 -8.15
C VAL A 9 18.62 -12.99 -6.87
N ILE A 10 19.05 -13.56 -5.75
CA ILE A 10 18.41 -13.35 -4.45
C ILE A 10 18.50 -11.87 -4.04
N VAL A 11 19.66 -11.24 -4.21
CA VAL A 11 19.86 -9.82 -3.87
C VAL A 11 18.96 -8.92 -4.71
N TYR A 12 18.89 -9.12 -6.03
CA TYR A 12 18.00 -8.34 -6.88
C TYR A 12 16.51 -8.58 -6.56
N PHE A 13 16.12 -9.82 -6.24
CA PHE A 13 14.76 -10.15 -5.88
C PHE A 13 14.35 -9.51 -4.55
N LEU A 14 15.18 -9.64 -3.50
CA LEU A 14 14.95 -8.99 -2.21
C LEU A 14 14.96 -7.47 -2.32
N GLY A 15 15.90 -6.90 -3.07
CA GLY A 15 15.97 -5.46 -3.33
C GLY A 15 14.73 -4.97 -4.07
N GLY A 16 14.29 -5.68 -5.11
CA GLY A 16 13.08 -5.35 -5.86
C GLY A 16 11.80 -5.46 -5.03
N LEU A 17 11.64 -6.54 -4.25
CA LEU A 17 10.50 -6.69 -3.35
C LEU A 17 10.48 -5.60 -2.27
N GLY A 18 11.62 -5.32 -1.65
CA GLY A 18 11.77 -4.23 -0.70
C GLY A 18 11.36 -2.89 -1.32
N ALA A 19 11.88 -2.60 -2.52
CA ALA A 19 11.57 -1.38 -3.24
C ALA A 19 10.07 -1.20 -3.53
N LEU A 20 9.32 -2.29 -3.77
CA LEU A 20 7.87 -2.25 -3.98
C LEU A 20 7.07 -2.12 -2.68
N LEU A 21 7.56 -2.69 -1.58
CA LEU A 21 6.89 -2.62 -0.28
C LEU A 21 6.88 -1.19 0.28
N GLY A 22 7.91 -0.39 0.02
CA GLY A 22 7.97 1.01 0.47
C GLY A 22 6.78 1.86 -0.01
N PRO A 23 6.57 2.00 -1.33
CA PRO A 23 5.41 2.68 -1.91
C PRO A 23 4.07 2.15 -1.41
N LEU A 24 3.91 0.82 -1.30
CA LEU A 24 2.69 0.22 -0.76
C LEU A 24 2.43 0.69 0.66
N PHE A 25 3.46 0.64 1.51
CA PHE A 25 3.39 1.14 2.89
C PHE A 25 3.04 2.63 2.95
N GLY A 26 3.64 3.45 2.08
CA GLY A 26 3.36 4.89 2.00
C GLY A 26 1.91 5.21 1.70
N VAL A 27 1.29 4.50 0.74
CA VAL A 27 -0.14 4.65 0.42
C VAL A 27 -1.00 4.27 1.60
N ILE A 28 -0.76 3.10 2.20
CA ILE A 28 -1.55 2.59 3.35
C ILE A 28 -1.49 3.58 4.51
N MET A 29 -0.29 4.11 4.82
CA MET A 29 -0.13 5.00 5.97
C MET A 29 -0.80 6.35 5.80
N VAL A 30 -0.73 6.94 4.60
CA VAL A 30 -1.48 8.17 4.33
C VAL A 30 -2.98 7.92 4.30
N ASP A 31 -3.42 6.78 3.74
CA ASP A 31 -4.82 6.42 3.73
C ASP A 31 -5.38 6.31 5.16
N TYR A 32 -4.70 5.55 6.01
CA TYR A 32 -5.18 5.27 7.36
C TYR A 32 -5.11 6.50 8.29
N TRP A 33 -3.96 7.15 8.40
CA TRP A 33 -3.78 8.23 9.38
C TRP A 33 -4.26 9.59 8.90
N VAL A 34 -4.07 9.91 7.62
CA VAL A 34 -4.31 11.27 7.12
C VAL A 34 -5.68 11.39 6.46
N VAL A 35 -6.02 10.47 5.56
CA VAL A 35 -7.29 10.51 4.81
C VAL A 35 -8.44 10.06 5.71
N ARG A 36 -8.31 8.88 6.31
CA ARG A 36 -9.35 8.26 7.15
C ARG A 36 -9.34 8.72 8.59
N LYS A 37 -8.25 9.36 9.05
CA LYS A 37 -8.08 9.82 10.44
C LYS A 37 -8.40 8.71 11.45
N THR A 38 -7.83 7.52 11.21
CA THR A 38 -8.01 6.30 12.02
C THR A 38 -9.44 5.78 12.14
N LYS A 39 -10.38 6.28 11.32
CA LYS A 39 -11.77 5.79 11.30
C LYS A 39 -11.92 4.64 10.32
N VAL A 40 -12.28 3.47 10.84
CA VAL A 40 -12.49 2.26 10.04
C VAL A 40 -13.85 1.66 10.39
N ASN A 41 -14.61 1.34 9.36
CA ASN A 41 -15.85 0.59 9.44
C ASN A 41 -15.53 -0.89 9.22
N VAL A 42 -15.48 -1.69 10.28
CA VAL A 42 -15.08 -3.10 10.21
C VAL A 42 -16.09 -3.96 9.44
N PRO A 43 -17.42 -3.87 9.68
CA PRO A 43 -18.40 -4.65 8.91
C PRO A 43 -18.31 -4.41 7.40
N GLN A 44 -18.05 -3.16 7.00
CA GLN A 44 -17.91 -2.80 5.59
C GLN A 44 -16.62 -3.35 4.93
N LEU A 45 -15.59 -3.72 5.70
CA LEU A 45 -14.41 -4.40 5.15
C LEU A 45 -14.72 -5.84 4.71
N TYR A 46 -15.78 -6.44 5.26
CA TYR A 46 -16.18 -7.83 5.00
C TYR A 46 -17.41 -7.94 4.09
N THR A 47 -17.80 -6.85 3.41
CA THR A 47 -18.91 -6.85 2.44
C THR A 47 -18.43 -6.54 1.03
N GLU A 48 -19.04 -7.20 0.04
CA GLU A 48 -18.84 -6.92 -1.38
C GLU A 48 -19.99 -6.09 -1.97
N ALA A 49 -20.87 -5.54 -1.12
CA ALA A 49 -22.00 -4.74 -1.55
C ALA A 49 -21.55 -3.56 -2.43
N GLY A 50 -22.24 -3.34 -3.56
CA GLY A 50 -21.85 -2.34 -4.56
C GLY A 50 -21.94 -0.88 -4.08
N ASP A 51 -22.66 -0.64 -2.99
CA ASP A 51 -22.80 0.62 -2.27
C ASP A 51 -21.88 0.71 -1.03
N GLY A 52 -21.03 -0.30 -0.82
CA GLY A 52 -20.15 -0.38 0.33
C GLY A 52 -19.08 0.70 0.34
N GLU A 53 -18.68 1.13 1.55
CA GLU A 53 -17.74 2.24 1.77
C GLU A 53 -16.34 1.97 1.14
N TYR A 54 -15.99 0.70 0.95
CA TYR A 54 -14.74 0.25 0.32
C TYR A 54 -14.92 -0.33 -1.08
N PHE A 55 -16.12 -0.29 -1.66
CA PHE A 55 -16.35 -0.79 -3.02
C PHE A 55 -15.78 0.15 -4.10
N TYR A 56 -15.45 1.40 -3.76
CA TYR A 56 -14.85 2.41 -4.65
C TYR A 56 -15.44 2.38 -6.08
N HIS A 57 -14.62 2.06 -7.09
CA HIS A 57 -15.06 1.85 -8.47
C HIS A 57 -14.86 0.37 -8.83
N ARG A 58 -15.93 -0.43 -8.68
CA ARG A 58 -15.94 -1.89 -8.94
C ARG A 58 -14.94 -2.68 -8.08
N GLY A 59 -14.82 -2.34 -6.80
CA GLY A 59 -13.90 -2.95 -5.84
C GLY A 59 -12.47 -2.39 -5.85
N VAL A 60 -12.16 -1.40 -6.72
CA VAL A 60 -10.79 -0.92 -6.90
C VAL A 60 -10.64 0.57 -6.60
N ASN A 61 -9.65 0.90 -5.77
CA ASN A 61 -9.20 2.26 -5.54
C ASN A 61 -8.14 2.66 -6.59
N TRP A 62 -8.60 3.19 -7.73
CA TRP A 62 -7.72 3.66 -8.82
C TRP A 62 -6.73 4.74 -8.41
N ARG A 63 -7.02 5.49 -7.33
CA ARG A 63 -6.13 6.53 -6.83
C ARG A 63 -4.97 5.92 -6.05
N ALA A 64 -5.23 4.91 -5.23
CA ALA A 64 -4.17 4.14 -4.58
C ALA A 64 -3.23 3.53 -5.63
N ILE A 65 -3.78 2.93 -6.68
CA ILE A 65 -3.01 2.41 -7.82
C ILE A 65 -2.22 3.52 -8.52
N GLY A 66 -2.87 4.66 -8.79
CA GLY A 66 -2.26 5.82 -9.43
C GLY A 66 -1.13 6.46 -8.62
N ALA A 67 -1.13 6.33 -7.29
CA ALA A 67 -0.01 6.72 -6.44
C ALA A 67 1.09 5.64 -6.38
N PHE A 68 0.69 4.38 -6.29
CA PHE A 68 1.59 3.24 -6.13
C PHE A 68 2.48 3.02 -7.36
N ILE A 69 1.91 2.98 -8.58
CA ILE A 69 2.66 2.67 -9.80
C ILE A 69 3.85 3.61 -10.04
N PRO A 70 3.68 4.95 -10.08
CA PRO A 70 4.81 5.85 -10.34
C PRO A 70 5.84 5.83 -9.22
N ALA A 71 5.41 5.72 -7.96
CA ALA A 71 6.32 5.63 -6.82
C ALA A 71 7.14 4.33 -6.81
N SER A 72 6.49 3.21 -7.16
CA SER A 72 7.13 1.90 -7.34
C SER A 72 8.14 1.89 -8.48
N ALA A 73 7.83 2.54 -9.60
CA ALA A 73 8.78 2.68 -10.70
C ALA A 73 10.05 3.43 -10.26
N ILE A 74 9.88 4.55 -9.54
CA ILE A 74 11.02 5.35 -9.03
C ILE A 74 11.83 4.53 -8.00
N SER A 75 11.15 3.88 -7.07
CA SER A 75 11.79 3.04 -6.04
C SER A 75 12.59 1.88 -6.64
N LEU A 76 12.03 1.20 -7.65
CA LEU A 76 12.72 0.13 -8.37
C LEU A 76 13.96 0.65 -9.12
N VAL A 77 13.89 1.83 -9.72
CA VAL A 77 15.04 2.46 -10.37
C VAL A 77 16.15 2.70 -9.34
N PHE A 78 15.84 3.23 -8.16
CA PHE A 78 16.83 3.43 -7.11
C PHE A 78 17.39 2.13 -6.53
N ALA A 79 16.60 1.06 -6.47
CA ALA A 79 17.03 -0.22 -5.91
C ALA A 79 17.85 -1.06 -6.89
N LEU A 80 17.53 -1.04 -8.19
CA LEU A 80 18.06 -1.99 -9.17
C LEU A 80 19.13 -1.40 -10.10
N VAL A 81 19.19 -0.07 -10.25
CA VAL A 81 20.17 0.56 -11.15
C VAL A 81 21.51 0.71 -10.43
N PRO A 82 22.62 0.13 -10.95
CA PRO A 82 23.93 0.15 -10.28
C PRO A 82 24.48 1.56 -9.98
N ALA A 83 24.10 2.55 -10.81
CA ALA A 83 24.46 3.95 -10.59
C ALA A 83 23.93 4.53 -9.26
N PHE A 84 22.86 3.95 -8.72
CA PHE A 84 22.25 4.33 -7.43
C PHE A 84 22.51 3.30 -6.33
N SER A 85 23.50 2.42 -6.48
CA SER A 85 23.83 1.37 -5.50
C SER A 85 23.99 1.89 -4.07
N GLY A 86 24.61 3.07 -3.87
CA GLY A 86 24.72 3.72 -2.56
C GLY A 86 23.40 4.30 -2.01
N PHE A 87 22.37 4.45 -2.84
CA PHE A 87 21.03 4.91 -2.47
C PHE A 87 20.00 3.77 -2.41
N SER A 88 20.40 2.54 -2.76
CA SER A 88 19.50 1.38 -2.83
C SER A 88 18.82 1.07 -1.50
N GLU A 89 19.49 1.28 -0.37
CA GLU A 89 18.90 1.12 0.99
C GLU A 89 17.82 2.17 1.28
N PHE A 90 17.92 3.37 0.68
CA PHE A 90 16.94 4.45 0.80
C PHE A 90 15.79 4.34 -0.22
N SER A 91 15.87 3.43 -1.19
CA SER A 91 14.80 3.18 -2.18
C SER A 91 13.44 2.97 -1.49
N TRP A 92 13.42 2.17 -0.43
CA TRP A 92 12.22 1.89 0.35
C TRP A 92 11.58 3.17 0.92
N PHE A 93 12.38 4.00 1.60
CA PHE A 93 11.89 5.23 2.25
C PHE A 93 11.47 6.29 1.23
N SER A 94 12.25 6.46 0.16
CA SER A 94 11.92 7.40 -0.91
C SER A 94 10.66 6.99 -1.66
N GLY A 95 10.50 5.70 -1.98
CA GLY A 95 9.29 5.15 -2.56
C GLY A 95 8.08 5.35 -1.67
N ALA A 96 8.20 5.08 -0.36
CA ALA A 96 7.15 5.32 0.62
C ALA A 96 6.75 6.80 0.68
N ALA A 97 7.72 7.72 0.78
CA ALA A 97 7.47 9.16 0.85
C ALA A 97 6.80 9.71 -0.42
N ILE A 98 7.26 9.27 -1.59
CA ILE A 98 6.67 9.67 -2.89
C ILE A 98 5.24 9.15 -3.00
N ALA A 99 5.00 7.87 -2.70
CA ALA A 99 3.66 7.28 -2.77
C ALA A 99 2.70 7.95 -1.79
N ALA A 100 3.16 8.21 -0.56
CA ALA A 100 2.44 8.95 0.46
C ALA A 100 2.03 10.35 -0.04
N LEU A 101 2.98 11.10 -0.61
CA LEU A 101 2.72 12.46 -1.11
C LEU A 101 1.74 12.45 -2.29
N ILE A 102 1.94 11.57 -3.27
CA ILE A 102 1.05 11.47 -4.43
C ILE A 102 -0.35 11.10 -3.95
N TYR A 103 -0.47 10.07 -3.11
CA TYR A 103 -1.76 9.62 -2.59
C TYR A 103 -2.46 10.72 -1.79
N PHE A 104 -1.73 11.47 -0.96
CA PHE A 104 -2.27 12.60 -0.20
C PHE A 104 -2.88 13.69 -1.09
N VAL A 105 -2.29 13.95 -2.26
CA VAL A 105 -2.78 14.95 -3.21
C VAL A 105 -4.02 14.46 -3.96
N ILE A 106 -4.05 13.20 -4.37
CA ILE A 106 -5.13 12.64 -5.21
C ILE A 106 -6.27 11.99 -4.43
N ALA A 107 -6.08 11.68 -3.14
CA ALA A 107 -7.10 11.05 -2.31
C ALA A 107 -8.34 11.96 -2.15
N ARG A 108 -9.53 11.34 -2.10
CA ARG A 108 -10.81 12.06 -1.95
C ARG A 108 -10.97 12.30 -0.46
N ARG A 109 -11.22 13.54 -0.07
CA ARG A 109 -11.50 13.89 1.33
C ARG A 109 -13.00 13.93 1.65
N ASP A 110 -13.84 13.71 0.62
CA ASP A 110 -15.28 13.90 0.70
C ASP A 110 -16.05 12.66 1.21
N PHE A 111 -15.34 11.59 1.57
CA PHE A 111 -15.96 10.42 2.18
C PHE A 111 -16.17 10.63 3.67
N THR A 112 -17.41 10.52 4.11
CA THR A 112 -17.79 10.55 5.53
C THR A 112 -17.38 9.22 6.18
N PHE A 113 -16.13 9.12 6.62
CA PHE A 113 -15.63 7.90 7.25
C PHE A 113 -16.35 7.64 8.57
N ARG A 114 -17.06 6.51 8.65
CA ARG A 114 -17.73 6.04 9.86
C ARG A 114 -16.82 5.06 10.59
N GLU A 115 -16.74 5.20 11.90
CA GLU A 115 -16.08 4.23 12.76
C GLU A 115 -17.15 3.27 13.27
N VAL A 116 -17.00 1.99 12.95
CA VAL A 116 -17.96 0.94 13.32
C VAL A 116 -17.16 -0.28 13.74
N ASP A 117 -17.41 -0.77 14.96
CA ASP A 117 -16.75 -1.95 15.50
C ASP A 117 -17.27 -3.24 14.83
N GLY A 118 -16.46 -4.28 14.86
CA GLY A 118 -16.78 -5.61 14.36
C GLY A 118 -17.57 -6.49 15.32
N GLU A 119 -17.98 -5.99 16.50
CA GLU A 119 -18.74 -6.78 17.48
C GLU A 119 -19.98 -7.46 16.88
N GLU A 120 -20.69 -6.78 15.97
CA GLU A 120 -21.89 -7.34 15.32
C GLU A 120 -21.61 -8.59 14.48
N ILE A 121 -20.38 -8.74 13.96
CA ILE A 121 -19.96 -9.89 13.14
C ILE A 121 -19.04 -10.85 13.92
N ALA A 122 -18.78 -10.58 15.20
CA ALA A 122 -17.90 -11.40 16.02
C ALA A 122 -18.58 -12.74 16.35
N VAL A 123 -17.89 -13.85 16.06
CA VAL A 123 -18.36 -15.19 16.44
C VAL A 123 -17.92 -15.45 17.90
N PRO A 124 -18.83 -15.81 18.82
CA PRO A 124 -18.45 -16.12 20.19
C PRO A 124 -17.48 -17.30 20.24
N THR A 125 -16.38 -17.13 20.99
CA THR A 125 -15.41 -18.19 21.22
C THR A 125 -16.00 -19.23 22.18
N HIS A 126 -16.36 -20.40 21.67
CA HIS A 126 -16.64 -21.56 22.51
C HIS A 126 -15.33 -22.08 23.10
N HIS A 127 -15.10 -21.79 24.39
CA HIS A 127 -14.03 -22.37 25.20
C HIS A 127 -14.55 -23.51 26.06
#